data_AF-A0A968PI02-F1
#
_entry.id   AF-A0A968PI02-F1
#
_cell.length_a   1.000
_cell.length_b   1.000
_cell.length_c   1.000
_cell.angle_alpha   90.00
_cell.angle_beta   90.00
_cell.angle_gamma   90.00
#
_symmetry.space_group_name_H-M   'P 1'
#
loop_
_entity.id
_entity.type
_entity.pdbx_description
1 polymer ?
#
loop_
_entity_poly.entity_id
_entity_poly.type
_entity_poly.pdbx_seq_one_letter_code
_entity_poly.pdbx_strand_id
1 'polypeptide(L)'
;QFSLTNLFTSLIGDSRPTVASDGSDFLAVWHRENRTNNTNRLVARRFDRNGNVAGPLYELSDDVPLGLLQPELIWLGDRYRVVWAGGGGESVGPTSALMVHRSGRVCW
;
A
#
# COMPACT_ATOMS: atom_id res chain seq x y z
N GLN A 1 23.15 -15.78 31.81
CA GLN A 1 23.15 -14.34 31.53
C GLN A 1 22.02 -14.07 30.55
N PHE A 2 20.90 -13.52 31.01
CA PHE A 2 19.76 -13.22 30.13
C PHE A 2 19.98 -11.84 29.51
N SER A 3 20.20 -11.80 28.19
CA SER A 3 20.27 -10.56 27.44
C SER A 3 18.85 -10.09 27.16
N LEU A 4 18.42 -9.03 27.84
CA LEU A 4 17.20 -8.31 27.52
C LEU A 4 17.55 -7.26 26.46
N THR A 5 17.55 -7.65 25.19
CA THR A 5 17.52 -6.68 24.09
C THR A 5 16.12 -6.06 24.07
N ASN A 6 16.04 -4.80 24.47
CA ASN A 6 14.83 -4.01 24.47
C ASN A 6 14.39 -3.75 23.01
N LEU A 7 13.42 -4.53 22.51
CA LEU A 7 12.95 -4.53 21.11
C LEU A 7 11.86 -3.47 20.87
N PHE A 8 12.20 -2.18 20.89
CA PHE A 8 11.32 -1.10 20.41
C PHE A 8 12.21 0.00 19.81
N THR A 9 12.29 0.20 18.50
CA THR A 9 11.19 0.55 17.60
C THR A 9 11.56 0.08 16.20
N SER A 10 10.67 -0.67 15.54
CA SER A 10 10.73 -0.69 14.08
C SER A 10 10.59 0.76 13.62
N LEU A 11 11.64 1.32 13.01
CA LEU A 11 11.56 2.65 12.38
C LEU A 11 10.66 2.61 11.14
N ILE A 12 10.22 1.41 10.75
CA ILE A 12 9.14 1.21 9.78
C ILE A 12 7.79 1.20 10.52
N GLY A 13 6.88 2.08 10.11
CA GLY A 13 5.49 2.12 10.54
C GLY A 13 4.54 1.91 9.36
N ASP A 14 3.36 1.35 9.62
CA ASP A 14 2.29 1.24 8.62
C ASP A 14 1.11 2.12 9.06
N SER A 15 0.56 2.95 8.15
CA SER A 15 -0.49 3.92 8.49
C SER A 15 -1.46 4.17 7.32
N ARG A 16 -2.60 4.81 7.63
CA ARG A 16 -3.58 5.34 6.66
C ARG A 16 -4.03 4.30 5.60
N PRO A 17 -4.59 3.15 6.01
CA PRO A 17 -5.06 2.16 5.05
C PRO A 17 -6.27 2.66 4.27
N THR A 18 -6.37 2.22 3.02
CA THR A 18 -7.58 2.22 2.20
C THR A 18 -7.85 0.80 1.72
N VAL A 19 -9.11 0.41 1.61
CA VAL A 19 -9.53 -0.95 1.30
C VAL A 19 -10.66 -0.95 0.28
N ALA A 20 -10.64 -1.91 -0.64
CA ALA A 20 -11.77 -2.23 -1.49
C ALA A 20 -12.02 -3.74 -1.48
N SER A 21 -13.27 -4.14 -1.68
CA SER A 21 -13.67 -5.53 -1.84
C SER A 21 -14.06 -5.81 -3.29
N ASP A 22 -13.74 -7.01 -3.76
CA ASP A 22 -14.26 -7.56 -5.03
C ASP A 22 -15.58 -8.34 -4.84
N GLY A 23 -16.15 -8.31 -3.62
CA GLY A 23 -17.33 -9.09 -3.24
C GLY A 23 -17.01 -10.48 -2.68
N SER A 24 -15.74 -10.90 -2.70
CA SER A 24 -15.27 -12.12 -2.04
C SER A 24 -14.06 -11.86 -1.16
N ASP A 25 -13.03 -11.22 -1.71
CA ASP A 25 -11.76 -10.90 -1.06
C ASP A 25 -11.61 -9.38 -0.94
N PHE A 26 -10.47 -8.96 -0.39
CA PHE A 26 -10.12 -7.55 -0.22
C PHE A 26 -8.72 -7.25 -0.77
N LEU A 27 -8.54 -6.03 -1.26
CA LEU A 27 -7.22 -5.44 -1.41
C LEU A 27 -7.11 -4.29 -0.40
N ALA A 28 -6.04 -4.28 0.39
CA ALA A 28 -5.68 -3.12 1.21
C ALA A 28 -4.44 -2.46 0.63
N VAL A 29 -4.44 -1.12 0.65
CA VAL A 29 -3.31 -0.26 0.29
C VAL A 29 -3.05 0.65 1.47
N TRP A 30 -1.78 0.84 1.85
CA TRP A 30 -1.45 1.68 3.01
C TRP A 30 -0.07 2.31 2.84
N HIS A 31 0.21 3.32 3.67
CA HIS A 31 1.52 3.94 3.74
C HIS A 31 2.44 3.09 4.59
N ARG A 32 3.60 2.78 4.03
CA ARG A 32 4.74 2.29 4.80
C ARG A 32 5.71 3.45 5.01
N GLU A 33 5.76 3.94 6.23
CA GLU A 33 6.62 5.03 6.68
C GLU A 33 7.97 4.49 7.13
N ASN A 34 9.06 5.14 6.71
CA ASN A 34 10.39 4.97 7.26
C ASN A 34 10.78 6.23 8.02
N ARG A 35 10.83 6.13 9.35
CA ARG A 35 11.13 7.23 10.26
C ARG A 35 12.61 7.58 10.31
N THR A 36 13.49 6.72 9.81
CA THR A 36 14.94 6.99 9.76
C THR A 36 15.26 8.08 8.75
N ASN A 37 14.61 8.05 7.59
CA ASN A 37 14.85 8.97 6.48
C ASN A 37 13.65 9.88 6.18
N ASN A 38 12.59 9.81 7.00
CA ASN A 38 11.38 10.61 6.87
C ASN A 38 10.71 10.44 5.48
N THR A 39 10.66 9.20 5.00
CA THR A 39 9.99 8.84 3.74
C THR A 39 8.78 7.96 4.00
N ASN A 40 7.86 7.90 3.04
CA ASN A 40 6.89 6.82 2.92
C ASN A 40 6.83 6.29 1.49
N ARG A 41 6.30 5.08 1.35
CA ARG A 41 5.87 4.51 0.08
C ARG A 41 4.49 3.90 0.23
N LEU A 42 3.82 3.66 -0.89
CA LEU A 42 2.58 2.89 -0.91
C LEU A 42 2.89 1.41 -1.06
N VAL A 43 2.23 0.60 -0.25
CA VAL A 43 2.26 -0.86 -0.38
C VAL A 43 0.85 -1.41 -0.43
N ALA A 44 0.68 -2.59 -1.02
CA ALA A 44 -0.61 -3.24 -1.15
C ALA A 44 -0.54 -4.74 -0.90
N ARG A 45 -1.61 -5.33 -0.38
CA ARG A 45 -1.72 -6.78 -0.18
C ARG A 45 -3.16 -7.24 -0.26
N ARG A 46 -3.37 -8.42 -0.85
CA ARG A 46 -4.67 -9.09 -0.86
C ARG A 46 -4.90 -9.86 0.43
N PHE A 47 -6.15 -9.85 0.86
CA PHE A 47 -6.65 -10.62 1.99
C PHE A 47 -7.89 -11.40 1.55
N ASP A 48 -8.04 -12.62 2.06
CA ASP A 48 -9.24 -13.41 1.83
C ASP A 48 -10.43 -12.86 2.66
N ARG A 49 -11.61 -13.42 2.46
CA ARG A 49 -12.83 -13.05 3.22
C ARG A 49 -12.72 -13.11 4.73
N ASN A 50 -11.78 -13.90 5.26
CA ASN A 50 -11.55 -14.07 6.70
C ASN A 50 -10.47 -13.13 7.23
N GLY A 51 -9.88 -12.30 6.37
CA GLY A 51 -8.78 -11.41 6.71
C GLY A 51 -7.41 -12.09 6.70
N ASN A 52 -7.29 -13.33 6.19
CA ASN A 52 -5.99 -13.96 6.05
C ASN A 52 -5.24 -13.40 4.84
N VAL A 53 -3.92 -13.39 4.91
CA VAL A 53 -3.07 -12.98 3.80
C VAL A 53 -3.27 -13.92 2.61
N ALA A 54 -3.67 -13.37 1.46
CA ALA A 54 -3.99 -14.12 0.23
C ALA A 54 -3.01 -13.84 -0.92
N GLY A 55 -1.80 -13.36 -0.61
CA GLY A 55 -0.78 -13.06 -1.62
C GLY A 55 0.42 -12.29 -1.08
N PRO A 56 1.38 -11.96 -1.95
CA PRO A 56 2.57 -11.19 -1.57
C PRO A 56 2.21 -9.72 -1.24
N LEU A 57 3.18 -9.01 -0.67
CA LEU A 57 3.13 -7.55 -0.58
C LEU A 57 3.63 -6.96 -1.90
N TYR A 58 2.93 -5.96 -2.40
CA TYR A 58 3.35 -5.16 -3.54
C TYR A 58 3.82 -3.80 -3.07
N GLU A 59 4.94 -3.33 -3.58
CA GLU A 59 5.35 -1.93 -3.45
C GLU A 59 4.82 -1.19 -4.68
N LEU A 60 3.99 -0.18 -4.45
CA LEU A 60 3.30 0.56 -5.51
C LEU A 60 4.07 1.80 -5.95
N SER A 61 4.87 2.36 -5.07
CA SER A 61 5.65 3.57 -5.31
C SER A 61 7.06 3.43 -4.75
N ASP A 62 7.95 4.29 -5.23
CA ASP A 62 9.22 4.55 -4.55
C ASP A 62 9.02 5.28 -3.22
N ASP A 63 10.10 5.40 -2.45
CA ASP A 63 10.15 6.25 -1.27
C ASP A 63 10.04 7.72 -1.67
N VAL A 64 9.06 8.42 -1.09
CA VAL A 64 8.88 9.87 -1.22
C VAL A 64 8.84 10.51 0.16
N PRO A 65 9.05 11.83 0.29
CA PRO A 65 8.87 12.52 1.56
C PRO A 65 7.50 12.24 2.20
N LEU A 66 7.48 12.09 3.53
CA LEU A 66 6.25 11.82 4.26
C LEU A 66 5.11 12.78 3.90
N GLY A 67 3.91 12.22 3.77
CA GLY A 67 2.68 12.98 3.56
C GLY A 67 2.34 13.32 2.11
N LEU A 68 3.20 12.96 1.14
CA LEU A 68 2.98 13.32 -0.27
C LEU A 68 2.14 12.33 -1.08
N LEU A 69 1.76 11.19 -0.49
CA LEU A 69 0.94 10.17 -1.17
C LEU A 69 -0.47 10.15 -0.59
N GLN A 70 -1.48 10.18 -1.45
CA GLN A 70 -2.87 9.96 -1.06
C GLN A 70 -3.50 8.92 -2.00
N PRO A 71 -3.58 7.64 -1.57
CA PRO A 71 -4.12 6.59 -2.40
C PRO A 71 -5.65 6.57 -2.37
N GLU A 72 -6.25 6.36 -3.53
CA GLU A 72 -7.63 5.92 -3.67
C GLU A 72 -7.66 4.54 -4.30
N LEU A 73 -8.63 3.73 -3.88
CA LEU A 73 -8.75 2.34 -4.25
C LEU A 73 -10.21 1.99 -4.54
N ILE A 74 -10.45 1.41 -5.71
CA ILE A 74 -11.79 0.96 -6.13
C ILE A 74 -11.73 -0.40 -6.83
N TRP A 75 -12.79 -1.19 -6.68
CA TRP A 75 -13.05 -2.39 -7.49
C TRP A 75 -13.90 -2.02 -8.70
N LEU A 76 -13.48 -2.41 -9.90
CA LEU A 76 -14.15 -2.07 -11.17
C LEU A 76 -15.05 -3.20 -11.72
N GLY A 77 -15.17 -4.33 -11.02
CA GLY A 77 -15.92 -5.51 -11.47
C GLY A 77 -15.05 -6.69 -11.92
N ASP A 78 -13.83 -6.40 -12.40
CA ASP A 78 -12.84 -7.40 -12.86
C ASP A 78 -11.44 -7.19 -12.25
N ARG A 79 -11.12 -5.97 -11.83
CA ARG A 79 -9.83 -5.56 -11.30
C ARG A 79 -9.94 -4.48 -10.24
N TYR A 80 -8.94 -4.45 -9.35
CA TYR A 80 -8.71 -3.30 -8.47
C TYR A 80 -7.98 -2.21 -9.25
N ARG A 81 -8.36 -0.96 -9.01
CA ARG A 81 -7.64 0.23 -9.49
C ARG A 81 -7.18 1.03 -8.29
N VAL A 82 -5.87 1.18 -8.17
CA VAL A 82 -5.23 2.10 -7.21
C VAL A 82 -4.79 3.35 -7.97
N VAL A 83 -5.08 4.53 -7.44
CA VAL A 83 -4.56 5.80 -7.95
C VAL A 83 -3.98 6.59 -6.80
N TRP A 84 -2.94 7.37 -7.04
CA TRP A 84 -2.39 8.28 -6.04
C TRP A 84 -1.85 9.55 -6.68
N ALA A 85 -1.95 10.65 -5.95
CA ALA A 85 -1.24 11.89 -6.26
C ALA A 85 0.10 11.91 -5.52
N GLY A 86 1.16 12.32 -6.20
CA GLY A 86 2.46 12.65 -5.61
C GLY A 86 2.60 14.17 -5.49
N GLY A 87 2.92 14.67 -4.30
CA GLY A 87 3.11 16.11 -4.08
C GLY A 87 4.42 16.63 -4.69
N GLY A 88 4.42 16.92 -5.99
CA GLY A 88 5.39 17.77 -6.67
C GLY A 88 4.62 18.79 -7.49
N GLY A 89 4.81 20.08 -7.20
CA GLY A 89 4.12 21.16 -7.90
C GLY A 89 4.28 21.02 -9.42
N GLU A 90 3.19 21.30 -10.15
CA GLU A 90 3.10 21.29 -11.61
C GLU A 90 2.80 19.94 -12.31
N SER A 91 2.10 18.97 -11.70
CA SER A 91 1.45 17.90 -12.51
C SER A 91 0.11 17.41 -11.98
N VAL A 92 -0.84 17.40 -12.91
CA VAL A 92 -2.29 17.25 -12.78
C VAL A 92 -2.66 15.80 -13.13
N GLY A 93 -3.27 15.05 -12.20
CA GLY A 93 -3.86 13.72 -12.47
C GLY A 93 -3.02 12.50 -12.04
N PRO A 94 -3.63 11.30 -11.97
CA PRO A 94 -3.07 10.13 -11.27
C PRO A 94 -1.84 9.62 -12.00
N THR A 95 -0.67 9.64 -11.35
CA THR A 95 0.61 9.38 -12.04
C THR A 95 0.98 7.91 -12.11
N SER A 96 0.21 7.00 -11.51
CA SER A 96 0.42 5.55 -11.61
C SER A 96 -0.87 4.79 -11.28
N ALA A 97 -1.08 3.65 -11.94
CA ALA A 97 -2.14 2.69 -11.62
C ALA A 97 -1.58 1.28 -11.61
N LEU A 98 -1.79 0.54 -10.52
CA LEU A 98 -1.53 -0.90 -10.47
C LEU A 98 -2.84 -1.63 -10.71
N MET A 99 -2.91 -2.48 -11.73
CA MET A 99 -4.03 -3.41 -11.90
C MET A 99 -3.70 -4.72 -11.20
N VAL A 100 -4.42 -5.04 -10.13
CA VAL A 100 -4.33 -6.37 -9.49
C VAL A 100 -5.50 -7.20 -9.98
N HIS A 101 -5.22 -8.21 -10.81
CA HIS A 101 -6.21 -9.19 -11.25
C HIS A 101 -6.61 -10.10 -10.07
N ARG A 102 -7.83 -10.67 -10.10
CA ARG A 102 -8.36 -11.60 -9.07
C ARG A 102 -7.43 -12.79 -8.74
N SER A 103 -6.55 -13.15 -9.68
CA SER A 103 -5.56 -14.22 -9.50
C SER A 103 -4.29 -13.76 -8.78
N GLY A 104 -4.21 -12.51 -8.34
CA GLY A 104 -3.04 -11.91 -7.71
C GLY A 104 -1.95 -11.49 -8.69
N ARG A 105 -2.19 -11.41 -10.00
CA ARG A 105 -1.21 -10.90 -10.97
C ARG A 105 -1.32 -9.39 -11.10
N VAL A 106 -0.17 -8.72 -11.13
CA VAL A 106 -0.04 -7.32 -11.51
C VAL A 106 -0.07 -7.20 -13.03
N CYS A 107 -0.93 -6.34 -13.55
CA CYS A 107 -0.95 -5.94 -14.97
C CYS A 107 -0.54 -4.47 -15.06
N TRP A 108 0.37 -4.16 -15.98
CA TRP A 108 0.80 -2.81 -16.34
C TRP A 108 -0.01 -2.29 -17.53
#